data_AF-A0A4R0P714-F1
#
_entry.id   AF-A0A4R0P714-F1
#
_cell.length_a   1.000
_cell.length_b   1.000
_cell.length_c   1.000
_cell.angle_alpha   90.00
_cell.angle_beta   90.00
_cell.angle_gamma   90.00
#
_symmetry.space_group_name_H-M   'P 1'
#
loop_
_entity.id
_entity.type
_entity.pdbx_description
1 polymer ?
#
loop_
_entity_poly.entity_id
_entity_poly.type
_entity_poly.pdbx_seq_one_letter_code
_entity_poly.pdbx_strand_id
1 'polypeptide(L)'
;MNTIEQQLWDYIDGNLDATQAKNIEEKIKSDAEVKLQYEELLNLNLAFGDLELEEPSMSFTRNVMESVALLPAPVALKTKVNKNIIYGIGGFFVISLLALFGYTVYNANLSLSDFKLNVNLDFNLNSYLTPTAIYSFLFADLVIGLVFLDYLLRKKMAHK
;
A
#
# COMPACT_ATOMS: atom_id res chain seq x y z
N MET A 1 -21.40 -13.99 1.65
CA MET A 1 -22.79 -14.34 2.02
C MET A 1 -22.67 -15.36 3.12
N ASN A 2 -23.08 -15.04 4.34
CA ASN A 2 -23.04 -16.02 5.43
C ASN A 2 -24.15 -17.04 5.17
N THR A 3 -23.82 -18.33 5.25
CA THR A 3 -24.82 -19.40 5.10
C THR A 3 -25.73 -19.44 6.33
N ILE A 4 -26.94 -19.97 6.21
CA ILE A 4 -27.88 -20.12 7.34
C ILE A 4 -27.21 -20.91 8.49
N GLU A 5 -26.42 -21.91 8.15
CA GLU A 5 -25.60 -22.70 9.08
C GLU A 5 -24.60 -21.84 9.87
N GLN A 6 -23.87 -20.93 9.22
CA GLN A 6 -22.94 -20.02 9.92
C GLN A 6 -23.67 -19.12 10.91
N GLN A 7 -24.87 -18.64 10.54
CA GLN A 7 -25.69 -17.83 11.45
C GLN A 7 -26.22 -18.64 12.65
N LEU A 8 -26.47 -19.94 12.48
CA LEU A 8 -26.83 -20.84 13.59
C LEU A 8 -25.64 -21.09 14.52
N TRP A 9 -24.43 -21.27 13.96
CA TRP A 9 -23.19 -21.37 14.74
C TRP A 9 -22.92 -20.12 15.56
N ASP A 10 -22.97 -18.94 14.93
CA ASP A 10 -22.78 -17.67 15.64
C ASP A 10 -23.84 -17.47 16.76
N TYR A 11 -25.01 -18.11 16.65
CA TYR A 11 -26.07 -18.11 17.66
C TYR A 11 -25.79 -19.05 18.83
N ILE A 12 -25.29 -20.26 18.55
CA ILE A 12 -24.85 -21.21 19.58
C ILE A 12 -23.67 -20.62 20.37
N ASP A 13 -22.74 -19.94 19.70
CA ASP A 13 -21.55 -19.33 20.32
C ASP A 13 -21.83 -17.97 21.01
N GLY A 14 -23.02 -17.39 20.81
CA GLY A 14 -23.39 -16.10 21.41
C GLY A 14 -22.68 -14.88 20.80
N ASN A 15 -22.20 -14.98 19.56
CA ASN A 15 -21.43 -13.95 18.85
C ASN A 15 -22.30 -13.01 17.98
N LEU A 16 -23.63 -13.12 18.05
CA LEU A 16 -24.59 -12.29 17.30
C LEU A 16 -25.06 -11.06 18.09
N ASP A 17 -25.41 -10.01 17.36
CA ASP A 17 -26.12 -8.86 17.91
C ASP A 17 -27.56 -9.21 18.33
N ALA A 18 -28.11 -8.48 19.31
CA ALA A 18 -29.42 -8.76 19.91
C ALA A 18 -30.58 -8.76 18.88
N THR A 19 -30.44 -7.99 17.80
CA THR A 19 -31.41 -7.96 16.69
C THR A 19 -31.33 -9.21 15.82
N GLN A 20 -30.13 -9.71 15.56
CA GLN A 20 -29.88 -10.87 14.72
C GLN A 20 -30.24 -12.17 15.46
N ALA A 21 -29.94 -12.24 16.76
CA ALA A 21 -30.33 -13.36 17.62
C ALA A 21 -31.86 -13.59 17.62
N LYS A 22 -32.67 -12.51 17.72
CA LYS A 22 -34.14 -12.60 17.64
C LYS A 22 -34.65 -13.08 16.29
N ASN A 23 -34.05 -12.60 15.20
CA ASN A 23 -34.41 -13.04 13.85
C ASN A 23 -34.10 -14.52 13.61
N ILE A 24 -33.00 -15.03 14.17
CA ILE A 24 -32.65 -16.45 14.11
C ILE A 24 -33.58 -17.28 15.00
N GLU A 25 -33.92 -16.80 16.20
CA GLU A 25 -34.89 -17.47 17.07
C GLU A 25 -36.28 -17.59 16.43
N GLU A 26 -36.75 -16.54 15.75
CA GLU A 26 -37.98 -16.59 14.97
C GLU A 26 -37.90 -17.60 13.81
N LYS A 27 -36.77 -17.65 13.10
CA LYS A 27 -36.53 -18.62 12.02
C LYS A 27 -36.51 -20.06 12.51
N ILE A 28 -35.88 -20.34 13.65
CA ILE A 28 -35.87 -21.66 14.31
C ILE A 28 -37.31 -22.09 14.67
N LYS A 29 -38.19 -21.14 15.04
CA LYS A 29 -39.59 -21.44 15.37
C LYS A 29 -40.47 -21.59 14.14
N SER A 30 -40.20 -20.86 13.07
CA SER A 30 -41.05 -20.83 11.86
C SER A 30 -40.74 -21.95 10.87
N ASP A 31 -39.49 -22.40 10.80
CA ASP A 31 -39.01 -23.33 9.77
C ASP A 31 -38.51 -24.64 10.39
N ALA A 32 -39.12 -25.76 9.96
CA ALA A 32 -38.78 -27.09 10.44
C ALA A 32 -37.39 -27.55 9.98
N GLU A 33 -36.91 -27.11 8.80
CA GLU A 33 -35.58 -27.47 8.30
C GLU A 33 -34.48 -26.79 9.11
N VAL A 34 -34.67 -25.51 9.43
CA VAL A 34 -33.74 -24.72 10.26
C VAL A 34 -33.69 -25.25 11.68
N LYS A 35 -34.82 -25.70 12.23
CA LYS A 35 -34.87 -26.32 13.56
C LYS A 35 -34.08 -27.62 13.62
N LEU A 36 -34.22 -28.49 12.62
CA LEU A 36 -33.46 -29.74 12.55
C LEU A 36 -31.95 -29.46 12.47
N GLN A 37 -31.53 -28.52 11.61
CA GLN A 37 -30.12 -28.12 11.53
C GLN A 37 -29.60 -27.56 12.87
N TYR A 38 -30.38 -26.74 13.56
CA TYR A 38 -30.01 -26.23 14.88
C TYR A 38 -29.83 -27.35 15.92
N GLU A 39 -30.75 -28.33 15.96
CA GLU A 39 -30.64 -29.48 16.88
C GLU A 39 -29.42 -30.36 16.57
N GLU A 40 -29.11 -30.57 15.29
CA GLU A 40 -27.89 -31.30 14.86
C GLU A 40 -26.61 -30.58 15.33
N LEU A 41 -26.52 -29.27 15.09
CA LEU A 41 -25.38 -28.45 15.50
C LEU A 41 -25.23 -28.40 17.03
N LEU A 42 -26.33 -28.29 17.75
CA LEU A 42 -26.33 -28.29 19.21
C LEU A 42 -25.84 -29.65 19.76
N ASN A 43 -26.33 -30.76 19.21
CA ASN A 43 -25.88 -32.10 19.61
C ASN A 43 -24.39 -32.30 19.34
N LEU A 44 -23.90 -31.79 18.22
CA LEU A 44 -22.48 -31.85 17.89
C LEU A 44 -21.63 -31.00 18.85
N ASN A 45 -22.07 -29.80 19.20
CA ASN A 45 -21.40 -28.96 20.20
C ASN A 45 -21.34 -29.64 21.58
N LEU A 46 -22.43 -30.28 22.01
CA LEU A 46 -22.46 -31.07 23.25
C LEU A 46 -21.50 -32.25 23.19
N ALA A 47 -21.45 -32.97 22.06
CA ALA A 47 -20.52 -34.07 21.86
C ALA A 47 -19.04 -33.61 21.93
N PHE A 48 -18.72 -32.40 21.44
CA PHE A 48 -17.39 -31.81 21.59
C PHE A 48 -17.09 -31.39 23.04
N GLY A 49 -18.09 -30.94 23.80
CA GLY A 49 -17.94 -30.61 25.22
C GLY A 49 -17.68 -31.83 26.11
N ASP A 50 -18.21 -32.99 25.73
CA ASP A 50 -18.02 -34.27 26.43
C ASP A 50 -16.69 -34.96 26.07
N LEU A 51 -15.95 -34.45 25.07
CA LEU A 51 -14.60 -34.94 24.80
C LEU A 51 -13.68 -34.51 25.94
N GLU A 52 -13.12 -35.49 26.63
CA GLU A 52 -12.04 -35.25 27.58
C GLU A 52 -10.87 -34.59 26.85
N LEU A 53 -10.51 -33.38 27.29
CA LEU A 53 -9.35 -32.67 26.75
C LEU A 53 -8.09 -33.43 27.16
N GLU A 54 -7.58 -34.26 26.25
CA GLU A 54 -6.30 -34.93 26.44
C GLU A 54 -5.17 -33.89 26.49
N GLU A 55 -4.41 -33.89 27.58
CA GLU A 55 -3.24 -33.02 27.70
C GLU A 55 -2.18 -33.44 26.66
N PRO A 56 -1.62 -32.50 25.89
CA PRO A 56 -0.57 -32.84 24.95
C PRO A 56 0.66 -33.40 25.68
N SER A 57 1.45 -34.23 25.00
CA SER A 57 2.69 -34.77 25.58
C SER A 57 3.60 -33.64 26.10
N MET A 58 4.35 -33.91 27.17
CA MET A 58 5.35 -32.98 27.73
C MET A 58 6.35 -32.45 26.68
N SER A 59 6.61 -33.22 25.62
CA SER A 59 7.51 -32.85 24.52
C SER A 59 6.86 -32.03 23.40
N PHE A 60 5.53 -31.91 23.36
CA PHE A 60 4.81 -31.27 22.26
C PHE A 60 5.26 -29.83 22.04
N THR A 61 5.24 -29.02 23.10
CA THR A 61 5.65 -27.60 23.03
C THR A 61 7.10 -27.47 22.58
N ARG A 62 7.99 -28.35 23.05
CA ARG A 62 9.39 -28.36 22.61
C ARG A 62 9.50 -28.63 21.11
N ASN A 63 8.84 -29.68 20.63
CA ASN A 63 8.91 -30.08 19.22
C ASN A 63 8.31 -29.01 18.29
N VAL A 64 7.19 -28.39 18.68
CA VAL A 64 6.57 -27.29 17.93
C VAL A 64 7.48 -26.07 17.91
N MET A 65 8.01 -25.63 19.06
CA MET A 65 8.86 -24.45 19.11
C MET A 65 10.20 -24.65 18.41
N GLU A 66 10.75 -25.86 18.43
CA GLU A 66 11.93 -26.21 17.65
C GLU A 66 11.66 -26.11 16.14
N SER A 67 10.51 -26.63 15.67
CA SER A 67 10.11 -26.52 14.27
C SER A 67 9.88 -25.06 13.83
N VAL A 68 9.33 -24.22 14.71
CA VAL A 68 9.10 -22.79 14.46
C VAL A 68 10.43 -22.02 14.45
N ALA A 69 11.38 -22.38 15.32
CA ALA A 69 12.69 -21.73 15.38
C ALA A 69 13.55 -22.01 14.14
N LEU A 70 13.32 -23.14 13.46
CA LEU A 70 13.97 -23.47 12.18
C LEU A 70 13.41 -22.64 11.01
N LEU A 71 12.22 -22.06 11.16
CA LEU A 71 11.67 -21.15 10.16
C LEU A 71 12.42 -19.82 10.23
N PRO A 72 12.85 -19.26 9.09
CA PRO A 72 13.48 -17.96 9.08
C PRO A 72 12.49 -16.93 9.65
N ALA A 73 12.94 -16.16 10.65
CA ALA A 73 12.14 -15.10 11.25
C ALA A 73 11.57 -14.20 10.13
N PRO A 74 10.29 -13.78 10.23
CA PRO A 74 9.65 -12.99 9.18
C PRO A 74 10.46 -11.71 8.96
N VAL A 75 11.22 -11.70 7.87
CA VAL A 75 12.04 -10.55 7.51
C VAL A 75 11.08 -9.43 7.18
N ALA A 76 11.10 -8.35 7.97
CA ALA A 76 10.36 -7.14 7.65
C ALA A 76 10.65 -6.77 6.19
N LEU A 77 9.62 -6.83 5.35
CA LEU A 77 9.70 -6.55 3.91
C LEU A 77 10.06 -5.07 3.72
N LYS A 78 11.34 -4.72 3.88
CA LYS A 78 11.85 -3.42 3.49
C LYS A 78 11.69 -3.34 1.99
N THR A 79 10.77 -2.49 1.54
CA THR A 79 10.58 -2.16 0.13
C THR A 79 11.93 -1.73 -0.45
N LYS A 80 12.54 -2.61 -1.24
CA LYS A 80 13.81 -2.33 -1.91
C LYS A 80 13.52 -1.38 -3.08
N VAL A 81 13.55 -0.08 -2.81
CA VAL A 81 13.52 0.92 -3.89
C VAL A 81 14.82 0.80 -4.68
N ASN A 82 14.72 0.57 -5.98
CA ASN A 82 15.87 0.47 -6.86
C ASN A 82 16.52 1.85 -7.01
N LYS A 83 17.74 2.01 -6.51
CA LYS A 83 18.50 3.27 -6.57
C LYS A 83 18.72 3.75 -8.00
N ASN A 84 18.74 2.85 -8.99
CA ASN A 84 18.91 3.21 -10.40
C ASN A 84 17.71 4.03 -10.92
N ILE A 85 16.50 3.78 -10.41
CA ILE A 85 15.30 4.55 -10.78
C ILE A 85 15.42 5.98 -10.24
N ILE A 86 15.89 6.13 -9.00
CA ILE A 86 16.13 7.45 -8.38
C ILE A 86 17.16 8.24 -9.19
N TYR A 87 18.28 7.62 -9.56
CA TYR A 87 19.30 8.27 -10.39
C TYR A 87 18.80 8.57 -11.81
N GLY A 88 17.96 7.72 -12.39
CA GLY A 88 17.36 7.95 -13.70
C GLY A 88 16.45 9.18 -13.72
N ILE A 89 15.55 9.27 -12.74
CA ILE A 89 14.67 10.44 -12.58
C ILE A 89 15.49 11.70 -12.31
N GLY A 90 16.43 11.65 -11.36
CA GLY A 90 17.29 12.80 -11.05
C GLY A 90 18.15 13.26 -12.23
N GLY A 91 18.73 12.32 -12.99
CA GLY A 91 19.52 12.62 -14.18
C GLY A 91 18.70 13.28 -15.28
N PHE A 92 17.47 12.79 -15.53
CA PHE A 92 16.56 13.41 -16.50
C PHE A 92 16.25 14.87 -16.14
N PHE A 93 15.98 15.17 -14.86
CA PHE A 93 15.74 16.54 -14.41
C PHE A 93 16.95 17.45 -14.61
N VAL A 94 18.16 17.01 -14.22
CA VAL A 94 19.38 17.81 -14.40
C VAL A 94 19.61 18.13 -15.87
N ILE A 95 19.44 17.13 -16.75
CA ILE A 95 19.61 17.32 -18.20
C ILE A 95 18.55 18.27 -18.76
N SER A 96 17.29 18.13 -18.34
CA SER A 96 16.20 19.00 -18.81
C SER A 96 16.39 20.45 -18.35
N LEU A 97 16.80 20.66 -17.09
CA LEU A 97 17.10 21.98 -16.56
C LEU A 97 18.27 22.64 -17.32
N LEU A 98 19.33 21.87 -17.62
CA LEU A 98 20.46 22.34 -18.41
C LEU A 98 20.05 22.67 -19.86
N ALA A 99 19.17 21.88 -20.46
CA ALA A 99 18.66 22.15 -21.81
C ALA A 99 17.83 23.44 -21.85
N LEU A 100 16.95 23.64 -20.86
CA LEU A 100 16.15 24.86 -20.76
C LEU A 100 17.04 26.08 -20.47
N PHE A 101 18.00 25.96 -19.56
CA PHE A 101 18.98 26.99 -19.28
C PHE A 101 19.84 27.34 -20.50
N GLY A 102 20.30 26.33 -21.25
CA GLY A 102 21.02 26.53 -22.51
C GLY A 102 20.16 27.24 -23.55
N TYR A 103 18.89 26.86 -23.67
CA TYR A 103 17.93 27.51 -24.57
C TYR A 103 17.68 28.97 -24.18
N THR A 104 17.52 29.28 -22.89
CA THR A 104 17.32 30.67 -22.44
C THR A 104 18.57 31.51 -22.62
N VAL A 105 19.76 30.97 -22.35
CA VAL A 105 21.04 31.67 -22.61
C VAL A 105 21.24 31.91 -24.11
N TYR A 106 20.90 30.93 -24.95
CA TYR A 106 20.99 31.06 -26.40
C TYR A 106 20.04 32.13 -26.98
N ASN A 107 18.81 32.19 -26.47
CA ASN A 107 17.83 33.21 -26.88
C ASN A 107 17.95 34.53 -26.13
N ALA A 108 18.75 34.59 -25.06
CA ALA A 108 19.00 35.82 -24.33
C ALA A 108 19.88 36.73 -25.16
N ASN A 109 19.37 37.92 -25.47
CA ASN A 109 20.15 38.98 -26.07
C ASN A 109 21.03 39.60 -24.97
N LEU A 110 22.12 38.90 -24.63
CA LEU A 110 23.12 39.35 -23.67
C LEU A 110 23.84 40.56 -24.26
N SER A 111 23.32 41.76 -24.00
CA SER A 111 24.03 43.02 -24.28
C SER A 111 25.13 43.24 -23.24
N LEU A 112 26.15 42.39 -23.26
CA LEU A 112 27.49 42.73 -22.79
C LEU A 112 28.19 43.41 -23.96
N SER A 113 28.62 44.65 -23.75
CA SER A 113 29.02 45.61 -24.76
C SER A 113 30.16 45.19 -25.72
N ASP A 114 30.71 43.98 -25.61
CA ASP A 114 31.88 43.54 -26.39
C ASP A 114 31.94 42.06 -26.81
N PHE A 115 30.86 41.27 -26.73
CA PHE A 115 30.89 39.87 -27.23
C PHE A 115 29.77 39.55 -28.21
N LYS A 116 30.04 39.71 -29.50
CA LYS A 116 29.15 39.29 -30.59
C LYS A 116 29.44 37.85 -31.00
N LEU A 117 28.75 36.89 -30.38
CA LEU A 117 28.58 35.56 -30.96
C LEU A 117 27.24 35.49 -31.70
N ASN A 118 27.32 35.54 -33.03
CA ASN A 118 26.17 35.32 -33.90
C ASN A 118 26.11 33.83 -34.25
N VAL A 119 25.38 33.06 -33.45
CA VAL A 119 25.09 31.65 -33.74
C VAL A 119 23.66 31.59 -34.26
N ASN A 120 23.51 31.43 -35.58
CA ASN A 120 22.22 31.26 -36.23
C ASN A 120 21.96 29.75 -36.42
N LEU A 121 21.33 29.13 -35.43
CA LEU A 121 20.77 27.78 -35.54
C LEU A 121 19.24 27.90 -35.60
N ASP A 122 18.72 27.73 -36.80
CA ASP A 122 17.29 27.83 -37.13
C ASP A 122 16.58 26.53 -36.72
N PHE A 123 16.41 26.33 -35.41
CA PHE A 123 15.60 25.24 -34.86
C PHE A 123 14.18 25.75 -34.65
N ASN A 124 13.25 25.29 -35.50
CA ASN A 124 11.83 25.64 -35.44
C ASN A 124 11.14 24.92 -34.24
N LEU A 125 11.47 25.35 -33.02
CA LEU A 125 10.96 24.80 -31.75
C LEU A 125 9.63 25.44 -31.31
N ASN A 126 9.12 26.40 -32.08
CA ASN A 126 7.91 27.16 -31.77
C ASN A 126 6.65 26.29 -31.62
N SER A 127 6.62 25.09 -32.21
CA SER A 127 5.46 24.19 -32.07
C SER A 127 5.50 23.39 -30.76
N TYR A 128 6.68 23.17 -30.17
CA TYR A 128 6.84 22.35 -28.95
C TYR A 128 7.02 23.20 -27.69
N LEU A 129 7.60 24.41 -27.81
CA LEU A 129 7.75 25.37 -26.71
C LEU A 129 6.55 26.33 -26.64
N THR A 130 5.36 25.79 -26.40
CA THR A 130 4.22 26.64 -26.05
C THR A 130 4.35 27.14 -24.60
N PRO A 131 3.89 28.36 -24.27
CA PRO A 131 3.92 28.87 -22.89
C PRO A 131 3.25 27.91 -21.90
N THR A 132 2.16 27.26 -22.32
CA THR A 132 1.46 26.25 -21.51
C THR A 132 2.32 25.03 -21.21
N ALA A 133 3.10 24.54 -22.18
CA ALA A 133 4.01 23.41 -21.97
C ALA A 133 5.18 23.75 -21.03
N ILE A 134 5.69 24.98 -21.11
CA ILE A 134 6.76 25.45 -20.21
C ILE A 134 6.22 25.59 -18.79
N TYR A 135 5.04 26.18 -18.60
CA TYR A 135 4.44 26.33 -17.27
C TYR A 135 4.04 25.00 -16.66
N SER A 136 3.51 24.05 -17.44
CA SER A 136 3.17 22.72 -16.92
C SER A 136 4.42 21.94 -16.51
N PHE A 137 5.51 22.06 -17.29
CA PHE A 137 6.79 21.47 -16.95
C PHE A 137 7.38 22.06 -15.66
N LEU A 138 7.43 23.40 -15.53
CA LEU A 138 7.92 24.05 -14.31
C LEU A 138 7.05 23.75 -13.08
N PHE A 139 5.74 23.61 -13.26
CA PHE A 139 4.84 23.22 -12.17
C PHE A 139 5.12 21.80 -11.69
N ALA A 140 5.32 20.85 -12.62
CA ALA A 140 5.70 19.48 -12.27
C ALA A 140 7.06 19.44 -11.55
N ASP A 141 8.06 20.18 -12.04
CA ASP A 141 9.38 20.31 -11.40
C ASP A 141 9.27 20.87 -9.97
N LEU A 142 8.44 21.90 -9.75
CA LEU A 142 8.27 22.51 -8.44
C LEU A 142 7.63 21.55 -7.44
N VAL A 143 6.59 20.81 -7.85
CA VAL A 143 5.94 19.81 -6.99
C VAL A 143 6.91 18.70 -6.62
N ILE A 144 7.67 18.18 -7.58
CA ILE A 144 8.65 17.11 -7.35
C ILE A 144 9.81 17.62 -6.47
N GLY A 145 10.27 18.84 -6.70
CA GLY A 145 11.28 19.50 -5.86
C GLY A 145 10.82 19.62 -4.41
N LEU A 146 9.55 19.96 -4.18
CA LEU A 146 8.99 20.10 -2.83
C LEU A 146 8.85 18.73 -2.13
N VAL A 147 8.44 17.69 -2.86
CA VAL A 147 8.42 16.30 -2.35
C VAL A 147 9.83 15.83 -1.99
N PHE A 148 10.82 16.15 -2.82
CA PHE A 148 12.22 15.80 -2.55
C PHE A 148 12.78 16.55 -1.35
N LEU A 149 12.43 17.83 -1.20
CA LEU A 149 12.79 18.65 -0.04
C LEU A 149 12.19 18.09 1.26
N ASP A 150 10.90 17.71 1.25
CA ASP A 150 10.25 17.05 2.40
C ASP A 150 10.96 15.74 2.76
N TYR A 151 11.29 14.93 1.75
CA TYR A 151 12.06 13.70 1.96
C TYR A 151 13.44 13.95 2.60
N LEU A 152 14.17 14.97 2.13
CA LEU A 152 15.46 15.35 2.69
C LEU A 152 15.36 15.82 4.15
N LEU A 153 14.37 16.66 4.46
CA LEU A 153 14.12 17.16 5.81
C LEU A 153 13.73 16.03 6.77
N ARG A 154 12.82 15.14 6.35
CA ARG A 154 12.39 13.99 7.16
C ARG A 154 13.54 13.04 7.46
N LYS A 155 14.43 12.79 6.49
CA LYS A 155 15.64 11.97 6.69
C LYS A 155 16.62 12.60 7.68
N LYS A 156 16.76 13.93 7.69
CA LYS A 156 17.61 14.64 8.67
C LYS A 156 17.02 14.63 10.08
N MET A 157 15.69 14.74 10.21
CA MET A 157 15.03 14.73 11.52
C MET A 157 14.98 13.34 12.16
N ALA A 158 14.96 12.26 11.37
CA ALA A 158 14.94 10.88 11.88
C ALA A 158 16.32 10.35 12.35
N HIS A 159 17.39 11.12 12.16
CA HIS A 159 18.78 10.73 12.50
C HIS A 159 19.39 11.53 13.66
N LYS A 160 18.56 12.21 14.45
CA LYS A 160 18.93 12.87 15.72
C LYS A 160 18.13 12.26 16.85
#